data_AF-I9X4S5-F1
#
_entry.id   AF-I9X4S5-F1
#
_cell.length_a   1.000
_cell.length_b   1.000
_cell.length_c   1.000
_cell.angle_alpha   90.00
_cell.angle_beta   90.00
_cell.angle_gamma   90.00
#
_symmetry.space_group_name_H-M   'P 1'
#
loop_
_entity.id
_entity.type
_entity.pdbx_description
1 polymer ?
#
loop_
_entity_poly.entity_id
_entity_poly.type
_entity_poly.pdbx_seq_one_letter_code
_entity_poly.pdbx_strand_id
1 'polypeptide(L)'
;MQIRAYLVAIDGISDEAVWRAARGFISGKVRDHNRAFAPSSASFAEECRRQQAVMDAQNRPRIEPEPETPQPKVAAYKMQLLRAAANGSRNARRELAKMFPDNPVIARAARETQEAAG
;
A
#
# COMPACT_ATOMS: atom_id res chain seq x y z
N MET A 1 -35.41 27.80 5.87
CA MET A 1 -34.65 27.81 4.59
C MET A 1 -33.37 26.97 4.62
N GLN A 2 -32.64 26.86 5.74
CA GLN A 2 -31.36 26.11 5.78
C GLN A 2 -31.49 24.60 5.49
N ILE A 3 -32.56 23.94 5.93
CA ILE A 3 -32.73 22.50 5.73
C ILE A 3 -32.77 22.08 4.25
N ARG A 4 -33.32 22.93 3.36
CA ARG A 4 -33.36 22.67 1.91
C ARG A 4 -31.96 22.57 1.31
N ALA A 5 -30.99 23.34 1.82
CA ALA A 5 -29.62 23.30 1.35
C ALA A 5 -28.94 21.96 1.70
N TYR A 6 -29.25 21.37 2.86
CA TYR A 6 -28.74 20.03 3.20
C TYR A 6 -29.37 18.96 2.31
N LEU A 7 -30.69 19.01 2.10
CA LEU A 7 -31.40 18.05 1.26
C LEU A 7 -30.86 18.04 -0.18
N VAL A 8 -30.62 19.23 -0.75
CA VAL A 8 -30.01 19.34 -2.09
C VAL A 8 -28.57 18.85 -2.09
N ALA A 9 -27.79 19.14 -1.04
CA ALA A 9 -26.38 18.78 -1.01
C ALA A 9 -26.11 17.28 -0.83
N ILE A 10 -27.06 16.53 -0.25
CA ILE A 10 -26.97 15.07 -0.06
C ILE A 10 -27.76 14.27 -1.10
N ASP A 11 -28.34 14.93 -2.10
CA ASP A 11 -29.11 14.26 -3.14
C ASP A 11 -28.27 13.18 -3.84
N GLY A 12 -28.88 12.00 -4.04
CA GLY A 12 -28.21 10.82 -4.60
C GLY A 12 -27.25 10.07 -3.66
N ILE A 13 -27.11 10.48 -2.40
CA ILE A 13 -26.33 9.74 -1.38
C ILE A 13 -27.26 8.79 -0.62
N SER A 14 -26.77 7.58 -0.28
CA SER A 14 -27.57 6.64 0.52
C SER A 14 -27.87 7.16 1.93
N ASP A 15 -29.07 6.84 2.43
CA ASP A 15 -29.51 7.21 3.78
C ASP A 15 -28.54 6.72 4.87
N GLU A 16 -27.95 5.54 4.68
CA GLU A 16 -26.98 5.00 5.62
C GLU A 16 -25.68 5.82 5.64
N ALA A 17 -25.17 6.27 4.49
CA ALA A 17 -24.00 7.14 4.43
C ALA A 17 -24.29 8.50 5.12
N VAL A 18 -25.49 9.05 4.92
CA VAL A 18 -25.96 10.27 5.59
C VAL A 18 -26.02 10.07 7.11
N TRP A 19 -26.57 8.95 7.58
CA TRP A 19 -26.64 8.63 9.00
C TRP A 19 -25.24 8.47 9.63
N ARG A 20 -24.32 7.77 8.96
CA ARG A 20 -22.93 7.60 9.41
C ARG A 20 -22.21 8.96 9.51
N ALA A 21 -22.39 9.83 8.52
CA ALA A 21 -21.83 11.18 8.54
C ALA A 21 -22.38 12.01 9.70
N ALA A 22 -23.70 12.04 9.89
CA ALA A 22 -24.35 12.76 10.99
C ALA A 22 -23.84 12.28 12.36
N ARG A 23 -23.74 10.97 12.56
CA ARG A 23 -23.16 10.38 13.78
C ARG A 23 -21.71 10.81 13.98
N GLY A 24 -20.93 10.91 12.92
CA GLY A 24 -19.55 11.39 12.95
C GLY A 24 -19.43 12.81 13.49
N PHE A 25 -20.24 13.74 12.96
CA PHE A 25 -20.28 15.13 13.43
C PHE A 25 -20.72 15.23 14.89
N ILE A 26 -21.81 14.55 15.27
CA ILE A 26 -22.35 14.55 16.64
C ILE A 26 -21.32 14.00 17.64
N SER A 27 -20.58 12.96 17.25
CA SER A 27 -19.57 12.33 18.12
C SER A 27 -18.19 13.02 18.08
N GLY A 28 -18.02 14.08 17.29
CA GLY A 28 -16.74 14.79 17.16
C GLY A 28 -15.64 13.96 16.47
N LYS A 29 -16.02 13.00 15.63
CA LYS A 29 -15.08 12.14 14.87
C LYS A 29 -14.69 12.72 13.52
N VAL A 30 -15.37 13.77 13.06
CA VAL A 30 -15.02 14.47 11.83
C VAL A 30 -13.86 15.40 12.12
N ARG A 31 -12.78 15.22 11.36
CA ARG A 31 -11.53 15.96 11.52
C ARG A 31 -11.79 17.46 11.36
N ASP A 32 -11.13 18.27 12.20
CA ASP A 32 -11.14 19.73 12.13
C ASP A 32 -12.53 20.38 12.29
N HIS A 33 -13.56 19.62 12.72
CA HIS A 33 -14.89 20.14 13.00
C HIS A 33 -15.10 20.46 14.48
N ASN A 34 -15.60 21.67 14.77
CA ASN A 34 -16.00 22.05 16.11
C ASN A 34 -17.41 21.52 16.45
N ARG A 35 -17.47 20.54 17.35
CA ARG A 35 -18.72 19.91 17.84
C ARG A 35 -19.75 20.87 18.45
N ALA A 36 -19.36 22.09 18.81
CA ALA A 36 -20.26 23.08 19.38
C ALA A 36 -21.21 23.69 18.34
N PHE A 37 -20.92 23.51 17.05
CA PHE A 37 -21.69 24.10 15.94
C PHE A 37 -22.14 23.02 14.96
N ALA A 38 -23.29 23.23 14.32
CA ALA A 38 -23.70 22.37 13.22
C ALA A 38 -22.73 22.51 12.03
N PRO A 39 -22.42 21.42 11.31
CA PRO A 39 -21.60 21.49 10.10
C PRO A 39 -22.31 22.32 9.04
N SER A 40 -21.57 22.96 8.13
CA SER A 40 -22.21 23.58 6.95
C SER A 40 -22.79 22.51 6.03
N SER A 41 -23.74 22.87 5.17
CA SER A 41 -24.30 21.93 4.18
C SER A 41 -23.21 21.36 3.26
N ALA A 42 -22.22 22.17 2.88
CA ALA A 42 -21.07 21.75 2.09
C ALA A 42 -20.19 20.73 2.83
N SER A 43 -19.76 21.04 4.05
CA SER A 43 -18.92 20.13 4.84
C SER A 43 -19.65 18.83 5.20
N PHE A 44 -20.96 18.92 5.43
CA PHE A 44 -21.79 17.75 5.67
C PHE A 44 -21.87 16.84 4.44
N ALA A 45 -22.10 17.41 3.26
CA ALA A 45 -22.16 16.64 2.02
C ALA A 45 -20.82 16.00 1.63
N GLU A 46 -19.69 16.66 1.90
CA GLU A 46 -18.36 16.06 1.73
C GLU A 46 -18.17 14.81 2.57
N GLU A 47 -18.54 14.88 3.85
CA GLU A 47 -18.46 13.72 4.74
C GLU A 47 -19.43 12.61 4.32
N CYS A 48 -20.64 12.95 3.85
CA CYS A 48 -21.59 11.97 3.30
C CYS A 48 -21.00 11.23 2.10
N ARG A 49 -20.36 11.95 1.15
CA ARG A 49 -19.67 11.34 0.00
C ARG A 49 -18.51 10.44 0.44
N ARG A 50 -17.77 10.85 1.47
CA ARG A 50 -16.69 10.04 2.04
C ARG A 50 -17.23 8.73 2.62
N GLN A 51 -18.33 8.77 3.37
CA GLN A 51 -18.95 7.57 3.93
C GLN A 51 -19.51 6.64 2.83
N GLN A 52 -20.13 7.21 1.79
CA GLN A 52 -20.58 6.46 0.61
C GLN A 52 -19.41 5.72 -0.05
N ALA A 53 -18.30 6.42 -0.33
CA ALA A 53 -17.12 5.81 -0.93
C ALA A 53 -16.52 4.68 -0.07
N VAL A 54 -16.54 4.82 1.26
CA VAL A 54 -16.11 3.75 2.18
C VAL A 54 -17.04 2.55 2.09
N MET A 55 -18.36 2.76 2.06
CA MET A 55 -19.34 1.69 1.91
C MET A 55 -19.18 0.97 0.57
N ASP A 56 -19.02 1.71 -0.51
CA ASP A 56 -18.81 1.15 -1.86
C ASP A 56 -17.53 0.31 -1.92
N ALA A 57 -16.46 0.76 -1.25
CA ALA A 57 -15.22 0.01 -1.14
C ALA A 57 -15.38 -1.28 -0.30
N GLN A 58 -16.16 -1.24 0.78
CA GLN A 58 -16.46 -2.41 1.62
C GLN A 58 -17.33 -3.44 0.88
N ASN A 59 -18.26 -2.97 0.05
CA ASN A 59 -19.17 -3.81 -0.73
C ASN A 59 -18.53 -4.33 -2.02
N ARG A 60 -17.32 -3.87 -2.38
CA ARG A 60 -16.64 -4.30 -3.59
C ARG A 60 -16.36 -5.81 -3.50
N PRO A 61 -16.74 -6.60 -4.52
CA PRO A 61 -16.49 -8.04 -4.51
C PRO A 61 -14.99 -8.31 -4.40
N ARG A 62 -14.62 -9.24 -3.52
CA ARG A 62 -13.24 -9.68 -3.36
C ARG A 62 -12.82 -10.40 -4.64
N ILE A 63 -11.84 -9.83 -5.35
CA ILE A 63 -11.18 -10.51 -6.46
C ILE A 63 -10.18 -11.49 -5.84
N GLU A 64 -10.28 -12.77 -6.19
CA GLU A 64 -9.27 -13.75 -5.76
C GLU A 64 -7.90 -13.35 -6.33
N PRO A 65 -6.83 -13.41 -5.52
CA PRO A 65 -5.49 -13.16 -6.03
C PRO A 65 -5.17 -14.20 -7.11
N GLU A 66 -4.52 -13.77 -8.19
CA GLU A 66 -4.04 -14.67 -9.24
C GLU A 66 -3.13 -15.74 -8.60
N PRO A 67 -3.27 -17.02 -8.97
CA PRO A 67 -2.43 -18.08 -8.42
C PRO A 67 -0.95 -17.74 -8.64
N GLU A 68 -0.14 -17.83 -7.58
CA GLU A 68 1.30 -17.62 -7.68
C GLU A 68 1.88 -18.60 -8.70
N THR A 69 2.55 -18.07 -9.72
CA THR A 69 3.28 -18.91 -10.66
C THR A 69 4.39 -19.64 -9.89
N PRO A 70 4.55 -20.96 -10.08
CA PRO A 70 5.56 -21.71 -9.34
C PRO A 70 6.95 -21.19 -9.72
N GLN A 71 7.56 -20.43 -8.81
CA GLN A 71 8.92 -19.96 -8.99
C GLN A 71 9.87 -21.16 -9.00
N PRO A 72 10.87 -21.20 -9.88
CA PRO A 72 11.86 -22.27 -9.89
C PRO A 72 12.56 -22.32 -8.53
N LYS A 73 12.53 -23.48 -7.87
CA LYS A 73 13.18 -23.68 -6.56
C LYS A 73 14.68 -23.46 -6.72
N VAL A 74 15.15 -22.28 -6.32
CA VAL A 74 16.59 -22.00 -6.25
C VAL A 74 17.17 -22.87 -5.12
N ALA A 75 18.22 -23.64 -5.42
CA ALA A 75 18.88 -24.47 -4.41
C ALA A 75 19.30 -23.61 -3.20
N ALA A 76 19.03 -24.09 -1.97
CA ALA A 76 19.27 -23.34 -0.73
C ALA A 76 20.71 -22.81 -0.59
N TYR A 77 21.68 -23.58 -1.09
CA TYR A 77 23.09 -23.20 -1.13
C TYR A 77 23.35 -21.95 -2.00
N LYS A 78 22.71 -21.82 -3.16
CA LYS A 78 22.82 -20.62 -4.02
C LYS A 78 22.26 -19.38 -3.31
N MET A 79 21.17 -19.54 -2.56
CA MET A 79 20.59 -18.45 -1.76
C MET A 79 21.49 -18.03 -0.60
N GLN A 80 22.15 -18.98 0.07
CA GLN A 80 23.14 -18.68 1.10
C GLN A 80 24.34 -17.90 0.53
N LEU A 81 24.85 -18.32 -0.64
CA LEU A 81 25.93 -17.61 -1.33
C LEU A 81 25.54 -16.18 -1.72
N LEU A 82 24.34 -15.99 -2.27
CA LEU A 82 23.82 -14.65 -2.61
C LEU A 82 23.74 -13.75 -1.38
N ARG A 83 23.20 -14.26 -0.26
CA ARG A 83 23.12 -13.52 1.00
C ARG A 83 24.51 -13.18 1.56
N ALA A 84 25.44 -14.14 1.54
CA ALA A 84 26.80 -13.92 2.00
C ALA A 84 27.54 -12.87 1.14
N ALA A 85 27.34 -12.91 -0.19
CA ALA A 85 27.90 -11.94 -1.12
C ALA A 85 27.32 -10.53 -0.95
N ALA A 86 26.00 -10.43 -0.68
CA ALA A 86 25.32 -9.17 -0.36
C ALA A 86 25.85 -8.58 0.96
N ASN A 87 26.14 -9.43 1.95
CA ASN A 87 26.76 -9.04 3.22
C ASN A 87 28.28 -8.78 3.12
N GLY A 88 28.86 -8.77 1.92
CA GLY A 88 30.27 -8.39 1.70
C GLY A 88 31.28 -9.53 1.67
N SER A 89 30.85 -10.80 1.73
CA SER A 89 31.79 -11.94 1.66
C SER A 89 32.46 -12.05 0.30
N ARG A 90 33.78 -11.82 0.29
CA ARG A 90 34.64 -11.93 -0.91
C ARG A 90 34.68 -13.37 -1.46
N ASN A 91 34.70 -14.37 -0.57
CA ASN A 91 34.71 -15.78 -0.96
C ASN A 91 33.39 -16.17 -1.65
N ALA A 92 32.25 -15.70 -1.13
CA ALA A 92 30.95 -15.97 -1.72
C ALA A 92 30.80 -15.35 -3.12
N ARG A 93 31.31 -14.13 -3.34
CA ARG A 93 31.35 -13.49 -4.68
C ARG A 93 32.19 -14.29 -5.68
N ARG A 94 33.33 -14.82 -5.26
CA ARG A 94 34.18 -15.67 -6.11
C ARG A 94 33.51 -17.00 -6.45
N GLU A 95 32.86 -17.65 -5.50
CA GLU A 95 32.10 -18.88 -5.77
C GLU A 95 30.93 -18.64 -6.72
N LEU A 96 30.18 -17.55 -6.53
CA LEU A 96 29.11 -17.17 -7.46
C LEU A 96 29.65 -16.90 -8.87
N ALA A 97 30.80 -16.25 -9.02
CA ALA A 97 31.41 -15.99 -10.33
C ALA A 97 31.87 -17.28 -11.04
N LYS A 98 32.29 -18.30 -10.29
CA LYS A 98 32.60 -19.63 -10.87
C LYS A 98 31.33 -20.37 -11.32
N MET A 99 30.24 -20.23 -10.57
CA MET A 99 28.96 -20.90 -10.88
C MET A 99 28.17 -20.23 -12.00
N PHE A 100 28.35 -18.92 -12.19
CA PHE A 100 27.65 -18.12 -13.18
C PHE A 100 28.63 -17.25 -13.99
N PRO A 101 29.50 -17.86 -14.81
CA PRO A 101 30.54 -17.14 -15.55
C PRO A 101 29.96 -16.18 -16.58
N ASP A 102 28.78 -16.50 -17.13
CA ASP A 102 28.12 -15.71 -18.17
C ASP A 102 27.33 -14.52 -17.62
N ASN A 103 27.27 -14.36 -16.28
CA ASN A 103 26.55 -13.23 -15.67
C ASN A 103 27.51 -12.05 -15.44
N PRO A 104 27.39 -10.95 -16.21
CA PRO A 104 28.32 -9.84 -16.15
C PRO A 104 28.28 -9.10 -14.80
N VAL A 105 27.13 -9.11 -14.12
CA VAL A 105 26.95 -8.47 -12.81
C VAL A 105 27.74 -9.22 -11.73
N ILE A 106 27.64 -10.55 -11.72
CA ILE A 106 28.34 -11.40 -10.75
C ILE A 106 29.86 -11.39 -11.03
N ALA A 107 30.25 -11.46 -12.30
CA ALA A 107 31.65 -11.44 -12.71
C ALA A 107 32.34 -10.11 -12.32
N ARG A 108 31.67 -8.98 -12.55
CA ARG A 108 32.17 -7.66 -12.17
C ARG A 108 32.31 -7.52 -10.65
N ALA A 109 31.30 -7.92 -9.89
CA ALA A 109 31.31 -7.85 -8.42
C ALA A 109 32.46 -8.68 -7.79
N ALA A 110 32.88 -9.77 -8.43
CA ALA A 110 34.02 -10.57 -7.99
C ALA A 110 35.37 -9.88 -8.28
N ARG A 111 35.51 -9.21 -9.44
CA ARG A 111 36.73 -8.47 -9.82
C ARG A 111 36.96 -7.25 -8.93
N GLU A 112 35.91 -6.49 -8.63
CA GLU A 112 35.99 -5.32 -7.72
C GLU A 112 36.49 -5.71 -6.33
N THR A 113 36.17 -6.92 -5.84
CA THR A 113 36.73 -7.44 -4.58
C THR A 113 38.17 -7.94 -4.66
N GLN A 114 38.70 -8.24 -5.85
CA GLN A 114 40.10 -8.58 -6.05
C GLN A 114 40.98 -7.32 -6.09
N GLU A 115 40.50 -6.27 -6.73
CA GLU A 115 41.21 -4.98 -6.84
C GLU A 115 41.28 -4.24 -5.50
N ALA A 116 40.24 -4.31 -4.66
CA ALA A 116 40.24 -3.73 -3.31
C ALA A 116 41.08 -4.50 -2.26
N ALA A 117 41.96 -5.40 -2.70
CA ALA A 117 42.80 -6.23 -1.83
C ALA A 117 44.29 -6.23 -2.21
N GLY A 118 44.66 -5.54 -3.30
CA GLY A 118 46.05 -5.22 -3.66
C GLY A 118 46.39 -3.79 -3.26
#